data_AF-A0A6G3CK08-F1
#
_entry.id   AF-A0A6G3CK08-F1
#
_cell.length_a   1.000
_cell.length_b   1.000
_cell.length_c   1.000
_cell.angle_alpha   90.00
_cell.angle_beta   90.00
_cell.angle_gamma   90.00
#
_symmetry.space_group_name_H-M   'P 1'
#
loop_
_entity.id
_entity.type
_entity.pdbx_description
1 polymer ?
#
loop_
_entity_poly.entity_id
_entity_poly.type
_entity_poly.pdbx_seq_one_letter_code
_entity_poly.pdbx_strand_id
1 'polypeptide(L)'
;MDYSHDDAGLARQPIGYWSWAAHEATVTHIRSALAEHGLTQPPWWVLNQLEEAGEAGRDRAELVTMLSGYLDTGTDGMEEAVDAVLERRLATEDSGSRLRLTPEGRELREKALARVTRASAEIHEGIEEAEFVAALKVLQRMIHNVGGKAWHH
;
A
#
# COMPACT_ATOMS: atom_id res chain seq x y z
N MET A 1 5.76 -13.10 23.43
CA MET A 1 5.44 -13.96 22.28
C MET A 1 6.32 -15.19 22.37
N ASP A 2 5.76 -16.38 22.20
CA ASP A 2 6.57 -17.60 22.10
C ASP A 2 6.89 -17.83 20.62
N TYR A 3 8.18 -17.93 20.29
CA TYR A 3 8.62 -18.22 18.92
C TYR A 3 8.42 -19.69 18.58
N SER A 4 8.27 -20.00 17.29
CA SER A 4 8.06 -21.38 16.82
C SER A 4 9.26 -22.31 17.08
N HIS A 5 10.46 -21.75 17.23
CA HIS A 5 11.72 -22.46 17.46
C HIS A 5 12.67 -21.59 18.31
N ASP A 6 13.73 -22.19 18.87
CA ASP A 6 14.88 -21.45 19.40
C ASP A 6 15.70 -20.79 18.27
N ASP A 7 16.69 -19.96 18.61
CA ASP A 7 17.49 -19.23 17.62
C ASP A 7 18.20 -20.15 16.61
N ALA A 8 18.70 -21.31 17.07
CA ALA A 8 19.35 -22.29 16.23
C ALA A 8 18.38 -22.95 15.24
N GLY A 9 17.14 -23.19 15.67
CA GLY A 9 16.05 -23.69 14.83
C GLY A 9 15.52 -22.64 13.86
N LEU A 10 15.37 -21.38 14.29
CA LEU A 10 14.97 -20.24 13.45
C LEU A 10 15.95 -20.01 12.30
N ALA A 11 17.26 -20.11 12.56
CA ALA A 11 18.31 -19.96 11.55
C ALA A 11 18.23 -21.00 10.41
N ARG A 12 17.50 -22.11 10.60
CA ARG A 12 17.31 -23.17 9.60
C ARG A 12 15.96 -23.10 8.89
N GLN A 13 15.08 -22.19 9.29
CA GLN A 13 13.76 -22.08 8.70
C GLN A 13 13.84 -21.56 7.25
N PRO A 14 12.94 -22.01 6.36
CA PRO A 14 12.93 -21.55 4.98
C PRO A 14 12.45 -20.09 4.91
N ILE A 15 13.34 -19.19 4.50
CA ILE A 15 13.01 -17.76 4.37
C ILE A 15 11.85 -17.50 3.40
N GLY A 16 11.73 -18.30 2.33
CA GLY A 16 10.64 -18.16 1.36
C GLY A 16 9.25 -18.33 2.00
N TYR A 17 9.10 -19.25 2.95
CA TYR A 17 7.83 -19.44 3.66
C TYR A 17 7.53 -18.27 4.60
N TRP A 18 8.48 -17.90 5.46
CA TRP A 18 8.23 -16.86 6.48
C TRP A 18 8.06 -15.46 5.88
N SER A 19 8.81 -15.13 4.81
CA SER A 19 8.61 -13.88 4.08
C SER A 19 7.25 -13.82 3.38
N TRP A 20 6.80 -14.91 2.76
CA TRP A 20 5.46 -15.00 2.19
C TRP A 20 4.36 -14.92 3.25
N ALA A 21 4.47 -15.67 4.35
CA ALA A 21 3.47 -15.67 5.42
C ALA A 21 3.35 -14.29 6.09
N ALA A 22 4.47 -13.60 6.32
CA ALA A 22 4.47 -12.24 6.83
C ALA A 22 3.85 -11.25 5.81
N HIS A 23 4.16 -11.39 4.52
CA HIS A 23 3.55 -10.60 3.46
C HIS A 23 2.02 -10.76 3.44
N GLU A 24 1.53 -12.00 3.40
CA GLU A 24 0.09 -12.29 3.38
C GLU A 24 -0.62 -11.71 4.61
N ALA A 25 -0.07 -11.90 5.81
CA ALA A 25 -0.66 -11.42 7.05
C ALA A 25 -0.73 -9.88 7.08
N THR A 26 0.37 -9.19 6.76
CA THR A 26 0.44 -7.73 6.82
C THR A 26 -0.40 -7.06 5.74
N VAL A 27 -0.36 -7.55 4.50
CA VAL A 27 -1.18 -7.03 3.40
C VAL A 27 -2.67 -7.28 3.66
N THR A 28 -3.03 -8.46 4.18
CA THR A 28 -4.41 -8.76 4.54
C THR A 28 -4.91 -7.82 5.63
N HIS A 29 -4.12 -7.57 6.68
CA HIS A 29 -4.49 -6.66 7.76
C HIS A 29 -4.76 -5.24 7.26
N ILE A 30 -3.89 -4.72 6.38
CA ILE A 30 -4.07 -3.39 5.76
C ILE A 30 -5.28 -3.36 4.82
N ARG A 31 -5.52 -4.42 4.03
CA ARG A 31 -6.70 -4.52 3.17
C ARG A 31 -7.99 -4.57 3.98
N SER A 32 -8.02 -5.29 5.10
CA SER A 32 -9.17 -5.30 6.01
C SER A 32 -9.44 -3.91 6.59
N ALA A 33 -8.38 -3.19 7.00
CA ALA A 33 -8.49 -1.81 7.47
C ALA A 33 -9.09 -0.86 6.40
N LEU A 34 -8.71 -1.01 5.13
CA LEU A 34 -9.32 -0.25 4.03
C LEU A 34 -10.79 -0.66 3.77
N ALA A 35 -11.08 -1.96 3.86
CA ALA A 35 -12.41 -2.50 3.59
C ALA A 35 -13.46 -2.01 4.61
N GLU A 36 -13.06 -1.68 5.84
CA GLU A 36 -13.92 -1.02 6.85
C GLU A 36 -14.51 0.31 6.34
N HIS A 37 -13.85 0.95 5.36
CA HIS A 37 -14.27 2.20 4.72
C HIS A 37 -14.77 1.99 3.27
N GLY A 38 -15.01 0.74 2.87
CA GLY A 38 -15.40 0.38 1.52
C GLY A 38 -14.33 0.74 0.48
N LEU A 39 -13.05 0.69 0.86
CA LEU A 39 -11.92 0.96 -0.03
C LEU A 39 -11.13 -0.33 -0.31
N THR A 40 -10.54 -0.38 -1.49
CA THR A 40 -9.47 -1.32 -1.84
C THR A 40 -8.19 -0.52 -2.07
N GLN A 41 -7.05 -1.20 -2.29
CA GLN A 41 -5.77 -0.51 -2.42
C GLN A 41 -5.68 0.43 -3.64
N PRO A 42 -6.15 0.07 -4.85
CA PRO A 42 -6.00 0.97 -6.00
C PRO A 42 -6.77 2.30 -5.87
N PRO A 43 -8.07 2.34 -5.50
CA PRO A 43 -8.76 3.60 -5.19
C PRO A 43 -8.10 4.37 -4.03
N TRP A 44 -7.57 3.67 -3.03
CA TRP A 44 -6.83 4.28 -1.93
C TRP A 44 -5.56 5.00 -2.42
N TRP A 45 -4.80 4.42 -3.35
CA TRP A 45 -3.64 5.08 -3.95
C TRP A 45 -4.03 6.31 -4.76
N VAL A 46 -5.12 6.23 -5.54
CA VAL A 46 -5.68 7.39 -6.25
C VAL A 46 -5.97 8.52 -5.25
N LEU A 47 -6.74 8.25 -4.19
CA LEU A 47 -7.07 9.28 -3.19
C LEU A 47 -5.83 9.92 -2.56
N ASN A 48 -4.79 9.12 -2.25
CA ASN A 48 -3.53 9.64 -1.71
C ASN A 48 -2.79 10.54 -2.69
N GLN A 49 -2.73 10.16 -3.97
CA GLN A 49 -2.04 10.95 -4.99
C GLN A 49 -2.77 12.26 -5.30
N LEU A 50 -4.10 12.27 -5.20
CA LEU A 50 -4.90 13.47 -5.34
C LEU A 50 -4.79 14.40 -4.12
N GLU A 51 -4.71 13.84 -2.90
CA GLU A 51 -4.42 14.64 -1.70
C GLU A 51 -3.07 15.36 -1.83
N GLU A 52 -2.02 14.62 -2.22
CA GLU A 52 -0.67 15.17 -2.40
C GLU A 52 -0.63 16.28 -3.44
N ALA A 53 -1.42 16.18 -4.50
CA ALA A 53 -1.49 17.18 -5.56
C ALA A 53 -2.29 18.44 -5.18
N GLY A 54 -3.17 18.35 -4.18
CA GLY A 54 -4.04 19.44 -3.74
C GLY A 54 -4.85 20.06 -4.90
N GLU A 55 -4.97 21.39 -4.89
CA GLU A 55 -5.75 22.14 -5.90
C GLU A 55 -5.18 22.05 -7.33
N ALA A 56 -3.90 21.68 -7.49
CA ALA A 56 -3.32 21.48 -8.82
C ALA A 56 -3.91 20.24 -9.51
N GLY A 57 -4.37 19.27 -8.73
CA GLY A 57 -4.85 17.98 -9.22
C GLY A 57 -3.78 17.16 -9.95
N ARG A 58 -4.15 15.97 -10.42
CA ARG A 58 -3.28 15.15 -11.28
C ARG A 58 -3.96 14.83 -12.60
N ASP A 59 -3.19 14.79 -13.67
CA ASP A 59 -3.68 14.26 -14.94
C ASP A 59 -3.98 12.75 -14.80
N ARG A 60 -5.12 12.31 -15.32
CA ARG A 60 -5.58 10.92 -15.23
C ARG A 60 -4.58 9.95 -15.85
N ALA A 61 -4.09 10.23 -17.05
CA ALA A 61 -3.21 9.31 -17.78
C ALA A 61 -1.83 9.21 -17.11
N GLU A 62 -1.30 10.32 -16.61
CA GLU A 62 -0.07 10.33 -15.82
C GLU A 62 -0.23 9.52 -14.52
N LEU A 63 -1.34 9.71 -13.81
CA LEU A 63 -1.65 9.00 -12.57
C LEU A 63 -1.76 7.49 -12.79
N VAL A 64 -2.51 7.06 -13.81
CA VAL A 64 -2.68 5.65 -14.17
C VAL A 64 -1.31 5.05 -14.51
N THR A 65 -0.55 5.69 -15.42
CA THR A 65 0.78 5.22 -15.83
C THR A 65 1.72 5.02 -14.64
N MET A 66 1.73 5.97 -13.71
CA MET A 66 2.56 5.93 -12.51
C MET A 66 2.17 4.77 -11.58
N LEU A 67 0.88 4.47 -11.43
CA LEU A 67 0.39 3.46 -10.49
C LEU A 67 0.24 2.06 -11.11
N SER A 68 0.18 1.92 -12.44
CA SER A 68 0.01 0.62 -13.12
C SER A 68 1.10 -0.40 -12.77
N GLY A 69 2.33 0.07 -12.51
CA GLY A 69 3.45 -0.79 -12.12
C GLY A 69 3.43 -1.22 -10.66
N TYR A 70 2.48 -0.73 -9.86
CA TYR A 70 2.42 -1.02 -8.43
C TYR A 70 1.62 -2.29 -8.15
N LEU A 71 2.26 -3.24 -7.46
CA LEU A 71 1.72 -4.56 -7.11
C LEU A 71 1.05 -5.29 -8.30
N ASP A 72 1.58 -5.10 -9.52
CA ASP A 72 1.06 -5.68 -10.76
C ASP A 72 -0.43 -5.39 -11.02
N THR A 73 -0.94 -4.25 -10.54
CA THR A 73 -2.34 -3.83 -10.74
C THR A 73 -2.68 -3.65 -12.22
N GLY A 74 -1.70 -3.21 -13.02
CA GLY A 74 -1.87 -2.96 -14.44
C GLY A 74 -2.69 -1.71 -14.74
N THR A 75 -2.70 -1.31 -16.01
CA THR A 75 -3.42 -0.13 -16.49
C THR A 75 -4.93 -0.27 -16.30
N ASP A 76 -5.51 -1.40 -16.70
CA ASP A 76 -6.96 -1.60 -16.61
C ASP A 76 -7.47 -1.52 -15.16
N GLY A 77 -6.76 -2.16 -14.22
CA GLY A 77 -7.11 -2.08 -12.80
C GLY A 77 -6.96 -0.68 -12.21
N MET A 78 -6.05 0.13 -12.73
CA MET A 78 -5.91 1.53 -12.31
C MET A 78 -6.94 2.46 -12.94
N GLU A 79 -7.36 2.22 -14.18
CA GLU A 79 -8.48 2.92 -14.80
C GLU A 79 -9.80 2.64 -14.04
N GLU A 80 -10.08 1.37 -13.73
CA GLU A 80 -11.21 0.97 -12.89
C GLU A 80 -11.18 1.64 -11.51
N ALA A 81 -9.98 1.82 -10.94
CA ALA A 81 -9.82 2.50 -9.67
C ALA A 81 -10.16 3.99 -9.73
N VAL A 82 -9.75 4.68 -10.80
CA VAL A 82 -10.10 6.08 -11.04
C VAL A 82 -11.61 6.20 -11.23
N ASP A 83 -12.21 5.34 -12.06
CA ASP A 83 -13.65 5.36 -12.31
C ASP A 83 -14.44 5.11 -11.02
N ALA A 84 -14.04 4.15 -10.19
CA ALA A 84 -14.69 3.89 -8.89
C ALA A 84 -14.64 5.09 -7.94
N VAL A 85 -13.57 5.89 -7.96
CA VAL A 85 -13.44 7.12 -7.16
C VAL A 85 -14.39 8.21 -7.71
N LEU A 86 -14.50 8.34 -9.04
CA LEU A 86 -15.38 9.30 -9.71
C LEU A 86 -16.87 8.94 -9.53
N GLU A 87 -17.25 7.68 -9.71
CA GLU A 87 -18.63 7.19 -9.54
C GLU A 87 -19.15 7.45 -8.12
N ARG A 88 -18.27 7.30 -7.12
CA ARG A 88 -18.57 7.59 -5.72
C ARG A 88 -18.49 9.07 -5.37
N ARG A 89 -18.13 9.94 -6.32
CA ARG A 89 -17.95 11.39 -6.14
C ARG A 89 -16.91 11.75 -5.07
N LEU A 90 -15.89 10.91 -4.91
CA LEU A 90 -14.75 11.17 -4.03
C LEU A 90 -13.69 12.03 -4.73
N ALA A 91 -13.76 12.11 -6.06
CA ALA A 91 -13.01 13.04 -6.87
C ALA A 91 -13.89 13.62 -7.99
N THR A 92 -13.42 14.71 -8.59
CA THR A 92 -13.94 15.26 -9.85
C THR A 92 -12.86 15.27 -10.90
N GLU A 93 -13.24 15.03 -12.15
CA GLU A 93 -12.40 15.23 -13.34
C GLU A 93 -12.86 16.49 -14.08
N ASP A 94 -11.93 17.40 -14.39
CA ASP A 94 -12.23 18.60 -15.18
C ASP A 94 -12.13 18.36 -16.71
N SER A 95 -12.43 19.39 -17.51
CA SER A 95 -12.38 19.29 -18.97
C SER A 95 -10.98 19.05 -19.55
N GLY A 96 -9.93 19.18 -18.73
CA GLY A 96 -8.55 18.88 -19.08
C GLY A 96 -8.06 17.56 -18.49
N SER A 97 -8.97 16.66 -18.07
CA SER A 97 -8.67 15.37 -17.45
C SER A 97 -7.85 15.44 -16.16
N ARG A 98 -7.93 16.57 -15.44
CA ARG A 98 -7.34 16.69 -14.11
C ARG A 98 -8.31 16.27 -13.02
N LEU A 99 -7.85 15.31 -12.23
CA LEU A 99 -8.53 14.76 -11.07
C LEU A 99 -8.21 15.59 -9.82
N ARG A 100 -9.21 15.87 -9.00
CA ARG A 100 -9.09 16.53 -7.69
C ARG A 100 -10.02 15.88 -6.68
N LEU A 101 -9.59 15.80 -5.41
CA LEU A 101 -10.46 15.33 -4.34
C LEU A 101 -11.65 16.27 -4.13
N THR A 102 -12.81 15.69 -3.87
CA THR A 102 -13.94 16.41 -3.28
C THR A 102 -13.75 16.53 -1.76
N PRO A 103 -14.49 17.40 -1.08
CA PRO A 103 -14.53 17.43 0.39
C PRO A 103 -14.87 16.05 0.99
N GLU A 104 -15.83 15.34 0.40
CA GLU A 104 -16.25 14.00 0.83
C GLU A 104 -15.15 12.95 0.61
N GLY A 105 -14.42 13.05 -0.51
CA GLY A 105 -13.26 12.21 -0.78
C GLY A 105 -12.14 12.41 0.22
N ARG A 106 -11.87 13.66 0.58
CA ARG A 106 -10.87 14.01 1.61
C ARG A 106 -11.28 13.47 2.97
N GLU A 107 -12.54 13.67 3.38
CA GLU A 107 -13.05 13.17 4.66
C GLU A 107 -12.97 11.63 4.76
N LEU A 108 -13.39 10.92 3.70
CA LEU A 108 -13.27 9.46 3.66
C LEU A 108 -11.79 9.02 3.75
N ARG A 109 -10.92 9.70 3.00
CA ARG A 109 -9.49 9.42 2.99
C ARG A 109 -8.88 9.63 4.38
N GLU A 110 -9.22 10.70 5.09
CA GLU A 110 -8.72 10.96 6.44
C GLU A 110 -9.12 9.86 7.44
N LYS A 111 -10.38 9.42 7.39
CA LYS A 111 -10.87 8.30 8.22
C LYS A 111 -10.12 7.01 7.91
N ALA A 112 -9.98 6.68 6.63
CA ALA A 112 -9.25 5.51 6.18
C ALA A 112 -7.76 5.58 6.54
N LEU A 113 -7.14 6.76 6.40
CA LEU A 113 -5.75 6.99 6.77
C LEU A 113 -5.52 6.71 8.26
N ALA A 114 -6.36 7.25 9.15
CA ALA A 114 -6.25 7.02 10.58
C ALA A 114 -6.32 5.51 10.92
N ARG A 115 -7.24 4.78 10.28
CA ARG A 115 -7.39 3.33 10.47
C ARG A 115 -6.22 2.52 9.92
N VAL A 116 -5.72 2.87 8.73
CA VAL A 116 -4.54 2.23 8.11
C VAL A 116 -3.28 2.54 8.90
N THR A 117 -3.08 3.78 9.36
CA THR A 117 -1.96 4.15 10.25
C THR A 117 -1.98 3.33 11.54
N ARG A 118 -3.16 3.11 12.12
CA ARG A 118 -3.31 2.22 13.28
C ARG A 118 -2.97 0.77 12.93
N ALA A 119 -3.45 0.26 11.80
CA ALA A 119 -3.10 -1.10 11.33
C ALA A 119 -1.58 -1.26 11.14
N SER A 120 -0.91 -0.25 10.59
CA SER A 120 0.55 -0.23 10.47
C SER A 120 1.23 -0.23 11.84
N ALA A 121 0.72 0.54 12.81
CA ALA A 121 1.25 0.53 14.18
C ALA A 121 1.07 -0.84 14.86
N GLU A 122 -0.08 -1.49 14.68
CA GLU A 122 -0.35 -2.84 15.18
C GLU A 122 0.62 -3.88 14.59
N ILE A 123 0.98 -3.75 13.30
CA ILE A 123 1.98 -4.62 12.66
C ILE A 123 3.38 -4.44 13.28
N HIS A 124 3.71 -3.24 13.77
CA HIS A 124 5.02 -2.92 14.37
C HIS A 124 5.04 -3.07 15.89
N GLU A 125 3.92 -3.45 16.52
CA GLU A 125 3.82 -3.53 17.98
C GLU A 125 4.84 -4.54 18.53
N GLY A 126 5.69 -4.08 19.46
CA GLY A 126 6.72 -4.91 20.09
C GLY A 126 7.94 -5.22 19.21
N ILE A 127 8.11 -4.53 18.07
CA ILE A 127 9.28 -4.63 17.21
C ILE A 127 10.12 -3.36 17.37
N GLU A 128 11.37 -3.49 17.80
CA GLU A 128 12.26 -2.34 17.89
C GLU A 128 12.64 -1.83 16.48
N GLU A 129 12.81 -0.51 16.32
CA GLU A 129 13.11 0.08 15.01
C GLU A 129 14.37 -0.54 14.38
N ALA A 130 15.40 -0.79 15.19
CA ALA A 130 16.65 -1.39 14.73
C ALA A 130 16.44 -2.83 14.21
N GLU A 131 15.54 -3.61 14.83
CA GLU A 131 15.21 -4.97 14.40
C GLU A 131 14.46 -4.97 13.07
N PHE A 132 13.47 -4.07 12.93
CA PHE A 132 12.72 -3.91 11.70
C PHE A 132 13.62 -3.48 10.53
N VAL A 133 14.50 -2.49 10.78
CA VAL A 133 15.49 -2.03 9.78
C VAL A 133 16.45 -3.15 9.41
N ALA A 134 16.91 -3.96 10.37
CA ALA A 134 17.77 -5.11 10.09
C ALA A 134 17.06 -6.16 9.23
N ALA A 135 15.79 -6.48 9.53
CA ALA A 135 14.98 -7.40 8.74
C ALA A 135 14.83 -6.94 7.29
N LEU A 136 14.49 -5.66 7.06
CA LEU A 136 14.39 -5.10 5.71
C LEU A 136 15.72 -5.12 4.96
N LYS A 137 16.83 -4.79 5.62
CA LYS A 137 18.17 -4.87 5.01
C LYS A 137 18.52 -6.30 4.57
N VAL A 138 18.17 -7.31 5.37
CA VAL A 138 18.37 -8.72 5.01
C VAL A 138 17.53 -9.11 3.80
N LEU A 139 16.24 -8.76 3.78
CA LEU A 139 15.35 -9.06 2.64
C LEU A 139 15.84 -8.40 1.35
N GLN A 140 16.22 -7.12 1.41
CA GLN A 140 16.79 -6.41 0.25
C GLN A 140 18.09 -7.05 -0.24
N ARG A 141 18.97 -7.48 0.68
CA ARG A 141 20.19 -8.20 0.32
C ARG A 141 19.88 -9.53 -0.36
N MET A 142 18.88 -10.28 0.11
CA MET A 142 18.46 -11.53 -0.50
C MET A 142 17.93 -11.31 -1.92
N ILE A 143 17.07 -10.31 -2.13
CA ILE A 143 16.57 -9.91 -3.45
C ILE A 143 17.74 -9.57 -4.38
N HIS A 144 18.67 -8.75 -3.91
CA HIS A 144 19.87 -8.40 -4.68
C HIS A 144 20.72 -9.63 -5.06
N ASN A 145 20.97 -10.54 -4.10
CA ASN A 145 21.81 -11.72 -4.31
C ASN A 145 21.26 -12.66 -5.40
N VAL A 146 19.95 -12.67 -5.62
CA VAL A 146 19.29 -13.51 -6.65
C VAL A 146 18.90 -12.72 -7.91
N GLY A 147 19.32 -11.46 -8.03
CA GLY A 147 18.98 -10.59 -9.17
C GLY A 147 17.50 -10.20 -9.25
N GLY A 148 16.79 -10.28 -8.12
CA GLY A 148 15.40 -9.84 -8.02
C GLY A 148 15.26 -8.33 -8.12
N LYS A 149 14.06 -7.87 -8.46
CA LYS A 149 13.68 -6.46 -8.47
C LYS A 149 12.67 -6.21 -7.36
N ALA A 150 12.87 -5.15 -6.60
CA ALA A 150 11.86 -4.56 -5.74
C ALA A 150 11.63 -3.12 -6.20
N TRP A 151 10.37 -2.70 -6.24
CA TRP A 151 10.05 -1.31 -6.52
C TRP A 151 10.46 -0.46 -5.31
N HIS A 152 11.35 0.49 -5.54
CA HIS A 152 11.68 1.57 -4.62
C HIS A 152 11.50 2.87 -5.39
N HIS A 153 10.92 3.87 -4.71
CA HIS A 153 10.47 5.16 -5.25
C HIS A 153 11.49 5.84 -6.16
#